data_AF-A0A914NJG4-F1
#
_entry.id   AF-A0A914NJG4-F1
#
_cell.length_a   1.000
_cell.length_b   1.000
_cell.length_c   1.000
_cell.angle_alpha   90.00
_cell.angle_beta   90.00
_cell.angle_gamma   90.00
#
_symmetry.space_group_name_H-M   'P 1'
#
loop_
_entity.id
_entity.type
_entity.pdbx_description
1 polymer ?
#
loop_
_entity_poly.entity_id
_entity_poly.type
_entity_poly.pdbx_seq_one_letter_code
_entity_poly.pdbx_strand_id
1 'polypeptide(L)' 'MNIINETTIPDPCNKVCIPGDKLFSVSDGYRAGNGCFEFYGILVASLTGYVNVSIVKDQVCFH' A
#
# COMPACT_ATOMS: atom_id res chain seq x y z
N MET A 1 10.26 26.96 -14.24
CA MET A 1 10.68 25.65 -13.68
C MET A 1 9.42 24.96 -13.19
N ASN A 2 8.87 24.03 -13.97
CA ASN A 2 7.78 23.17 -13.51
C ASN A 2 8.42 22.01 -12.74
N ILE A 3 8.33 22.06 -11.42
CA ILE A 3 8.66 20.90 -10.58
C ILE A 3 7.38 20.05 -10.58
N ILE A 4 7.25 19.23 -11.62
CA ILE A 4 6.33 18.09 -11.61
C ILE A 4 6.97 17.10 -10.63
N ASN A 5 6.52 17.11 -9.38
CA ASN A 5 6.80 16.03 -8.45
C ASN A 5 6.05 14.81 -8.98
N GLU A 6 6.66 14.11 -9.95
CA GLU A 6 6.34 12.75 -10.29
C GLU A 6 6.77 11.87 -9.11
N THR A 7 6.03 11.96 -8.01
CA THR A 7 5.98 10.88 -7.03
C THR A 7 5.14 9.80 -7.71
N THR A 8 5.74 9.09 -8.66
CA THR A 8 5.24 7.81 -9.12
C THR A 8 5.17 6.93 -7.88
N ILE A 9 4.02 6.88 -7.22
CA ILE A 9 3.68 5.80 -6.30
C ILE A 9 3.72 4.59 -7.22
N PRO A 10 4.76 3.72 -7.15
CA PRO A 10 4.88 2.64 -8.10
C PRO A 10 3.64 1.78 -7.91
N ASP A 11 2.74 1.71 -8.91
CA ASP A 11 1.46 0.99 -8.86
C ASP A 11 1.66 -0.36 -8.17
N PRO A 12 1.44 -0.45 -6.84
CA PRO A 12 1.81 -1.65 -6.09
C PRO A 12 0.83 -2.77 -6.41
N CYS A 13 -0.27 -2.42 -7.10
CA CYS A 13 -1.28 -3.33 -7.58
C CYS A 13 -0.77 -4.35 -8.61
N ASN A 14 0.33 -4.06 -9.32
CA ASN A 14 0.88 -4.98 -10.33
C ASN A 14 2.10 -5.76 -9.86
N LYS A 15 2.50 -5.61 -8.59
CA LYS A 15 3.65 -6.31 -8.03
C LYS A 15 3.18 -7.31 -6.97
N VAL A 16 3.74 -8.53 -7.05
CA VAL A 16 3.59 -9.51 -5.97
C VAL A 16 4.39 -9.01 -4.77
N CYS A 17 3.72 -8.92 -3.63
CA CYS A 17 4.30 -8.60 -2.33
C CYS A 17 4.53 -9.89 -1.55
N ILE A 18 5.47 -9.86 -0.62
CA ILE A 18 5.72 -10.94 0.35
C ILE A 18 5.58 -10.42 1.78
N PRO A 19 5.36 -11.30 2.78
CA PRO A 19 5.28 -10.89 4.18
C PRO A 19 6.50 -10.07 4.61
N GLY A 20 6.26 -8.91 5.22
CA GLY A 20 7.28 -7.96 5.65
C GLY A 20 7.55 -6.82 4.67
N ASP A 21 7.02 -6.88 3.44
CA ASP A 21 7.13 -5.78 2.48
C ASP A 21 6.41 -4.53 3.00
N LYS A 22 7.08 -3.37 2.88
CA LYS A 22 6.51 -2.06 3.18
C LYS A 22 5.70 -1.57 1.99
N LEU A 23 4.46 -1.17 2.24
CA LEU A 23 3.51 -0.80 1.20
C LEU A 23 3.29 0.72 1.16
N PHE A 24 2.55 1.25 2.14
CA PHE A 24 2.09 2.65 2.16
C PHE A 24 2.27 3.29 3.53
N SER A 25 2.31 4.62 3.61
CA SER A 25 2.17 5.31 4.89
C SER A 25 0.69 5.47 5.25
N VAL A 26 0.38 5.31 6.53
CA VAL A 26 -0.94 5.69 7.08
C VAL A 26 -1.16 7.20 6.99
N SER A 27 -0.08 7.99 6.96
CA SER A 27 -0.13 9.45 6.80
C SER A 27 -0.71 9.88 5.45
N ASP A 28 -0.65 9.00 4.44
CA ASP A 28 -1.21 9.24 3.11
C ASP A 28 -2.72 8.92 3.05
N GLY A 29 -3.33 8.57 4.19
CA GLY A 29 -4.76 8.27 4.31
C GLY A 29 -5.11 6.79 4.14
N TYR A 30 -4.14 5.93 3.84
CA TYR A 30 -4.37 4.50 3.68
C TYR A 30 -4.59 3.78 5.01
N ARG A 31 -5.43 2.75 4.97
CA ARG A 31 -5.70 1.85 6.10
C ARG A 31 -5.39 0.40 5.74
N ALA A 32 -4.91 -0.35 6.73
CA ALA A 32 -4.73 -1.79 6.62
C ALA A 32 -6.09 -2.47 6.36
N GLY A 33 -6.18 -3.26 5.31
CA GLY A 33 -7.23 -4.25 5.10
C GLY A 33 -6.69 -5.67 5.33
N ASN A 34 -7.41 -6.67 4.82
CA ASN A 34 -7.02 -8.07 4.99
C ASN A 34 -5.67 -8.35 4.31
N GLY A 35 -4.79 -9.05 5.02
CA GLY A 35 -3.43 -9.35 4.56
C GLY A 35 -2.42 -8.21 4.76
N CYS A 36 -2.84 -7.09 5.34
CA CYS A 36 -1.96 -6.00 5.79
C CYS A 36 -2.02 -5.85 7.31
N PHE A 37 -0.98 -5.27 7.91
CA PHE A 37 -1.04 -4.71 9.26
C PHE A 37 -0.29 -3.37 9.30
N GLU A 38 -0.61 -2.55 10.31
CA GLU A 38 0.13 -1.31 10.55
C GLU A 38 1.30 -1.57 11.51
N PHE A 39 2.47 -1.04 11.16
CA PHE A 39 3.67 -1.05 11.98
C PHE A 39 4.34 0.32 11.94
N TYR A 40 4.32 1.05 13.07
CA TYR A 40 4.86 2.41 13.20
C TYR A 40 4.40 3.36 12.07
N GLY A 41 3.11 3.38 11.74
CA GLY A 41 2.55 4.26 10.71
C GLY A 41 2.86 3.85 9.27
N ILE A 42 3.39 2.65 9.06
CA ILE A 42 3.58 2.04 7.74
C ILE A 42 2.71 0.78 7.63
N LEU A 43 2.02 0.63 6.51
CA LEU A 43 1.32 -0.59 6.15
C LEU A 43 2.31 -1.63 5.64
N VAL A 44 2.27 -2.80 6.24
CA VAL A 44 3.17 -3.93 5.95
C VAL A 44 2.34 -5.13 5.52
N ALA A 45 2.82 -5.83 4.49
CA ALA A 45 2.23 -7.08 4.02
C ALA A 45 2.40 -8.20 5.07
N SER A 46 1.33 -8.95 5.37
CA SER A 46 1.39 -10.18 6.17
C SER A 46 1.23 -11.46 5.33
N LEU A 47 0.84 -11.33 4.07
CA LEU A 47 0.64 -12.44 3.13
C LEU A 47 1.39 -12.19 1.82
N THR A 48 1.72 -13.27 1.12
CA THR A 48 2.20 -13.20 -0.26
C THR A 48 1.00 -13.02 -1.19
N GLY A 49 1.04 -12.04 -2.09
CA GLY A 49 -0.04 -11.82 -3.05
C GLY A 49 0.03 -10.47 -3.74
N TYR A 50 -1.01 -10.14 -4.50
CA TYR A 50 -1.11 -8.82 -5.12
C TYR A 50 -1.85 -7.87 -4.17
N VAL A 51 -1.33 -6.65 -4.05
CA VAL A 51 -2.02 -5.59 -3.30
C VAL A 51 -3.14 -5.02 -4.16
N ASN A 52 -4.29 -4.74 -3.57
CA ASN A 52 -5.39 -4.03 -4.21
C ASN A 52 -5.77 -2.86 -3.31
N VAL A 53 -5.76 -1.66 -3.89
CA VAL A 53 -6.18 -0.43 -3.20
C VAL A 53 -7.62 -0.14 -3.60
N SER A 54 -8.55 -0.28 -2.66
CA SER A 54 -9.97 0.01 -2.89
C SER A 54 -10.33 1.40 -2.40
N ILE A 55 -10.63 2.30 -3.34
CA ILE A 55 -10.98 3.72 -3.13
C ILE A 55 -12.32 3.88 -2.37
N VAL A 56 -13.11 2.81 -2.27
CA VAL A 56 -14.43 2.85 -1.62
C VAL A 56 -14.32 3.05 -0.09
N LYS A 57 -13.15 2.83 0.52
CA LYS A 57 -12.88 3.05 1.96
C LYS A 57 -11.43 3.41 2.33
N ASP A 58 -10.57 3.80 1.38
CA ASP A 58 -9.12 3.97 1.59
C ASP A 58 -8.45 2.74 2.24
N GLN A 59 -8.87 1.53 1.86
CA GLN A 59 -8.38 0.27 2.42
C GLN A 59 -7.49 -0.48 1.43
N VAL A 60 -6.40 -1.04 1.95
CA VAL A 60 -5.45 -1.88 1.21
C VAL A 60 -5.71 -3.35 1.51
N CYS A 61 -6.16 -4.11 0.52
CA CYS A 61 -6.52 -5.52 0.66
C CYS A 61 -5.67 -6.39 -0.26
N PHE A 62 -5.44 -7.64 0.14
CA PHE A 62 -4.82 -8.64 -0.74
C PHE A 62 -5.88 -9.49 -1.44
N HIS A 63 -5.64 -9.79 -2.72
CA HIS A 63 -6.38 -10.77 -3.52
C HIS A 63 -5.45 -11.88 -4.00
#